data_AF-A0A969WNP7-F1
#
_entry.id   AF-A0A969WNP7-F1
#
_cell.length_a   1.000
_cell.length_b   1.000
_cell.length_c   1.000
_cell.angle_alpha   90.00
_cell.angle_beta   90.00
_cell.angle_gamma   90.00
#
_symmetry.space_group_name_H-M   'P 1'
#
loop_
_entity.id
_entity.type
_entity.pdbx_description
1 polymer ?
#
loop_
_entity_poly.entity_id
_entity_poly.type
_entity_poly.pdbx_seq_one_letter_code
_entity_poly.pdbx_strand_id
1 'polypeptide(L)'
;MQIIEVAGVNFKNIVHGMTNEHIEKQGYKLIEKMDLTNAIGQAATCFVVGFKSGDIEYERLMYFTGETKAIWINTNYPKEMKKLLLPALIASLLTAQ
;
A
#
# COMPACT_ATOMS: atom_id res chain seq x y z
N MET A 1 6.70 9.69 -1.11
CA MET A 1 6.42 8.35 -1.66
C MET A 1 7.73 7.58 -1.67
N GLN A 2 7.71 6.31 -1.25
CA GLN A 2 8.87 5.42 -1.28
C GLN A 2 8.53 4.23 -2.19
N ILE A 3 9.46 3.85 -3.07
CA ILE A 3 9.31 2.71 -3.98
C ILE A 3 10.38 1.68 -3.62
N ILE A 4 9.98 0.43 -3.48
CA ILE A 4 10.84 -0.72 -3.21
C ILE A 4 10.57 -1.75 -4.29
N GLU A 5 11.63 -2.26 -4.89
CA GLU A 5 11.54 -3.33 -5.87
C GLU A 5 12.25 -4.57 -5.35
N VAL A 6 11.59 -5.72 -5.46
CA VAL A 6 12.15 -7.00 -5.02
C VAL A 6 12.15 -7.96 -6.21
N ALA A 7 13.32 -8.13 -6.81
CA ALA A 7 13.52 -9.02 -7.94
C ALA A 7 13.33 -10.49 -7.54
N GLY A 8 12.73 -11.29 -8.43
CA GLY A 8 12.52 -12.72 -8.22
C GLY A 8 11.41 -13.06 -7.23
N VAL A 9 10.65 -12.07 -6.76
CA VAL A 9 9.54 -12.25 -5.82
C VAL A 9 8.25 -11.82 -6.47
N ASN A 10 7.23 -12.68 -6.41
CA ASN A 10 5.87 -12.32 -6.78
C ASN A 10 5.21 -11.52 -5.65
N PHE A 11 4.54 -10.42 -5.97
CA PHE A 11 3.91 -9.57 -4.95
C PHE A 11 2.90 -10.33 -4.07
N LYS A 12 2.22 -11.36 -4.60
CA LYS A 12 1.26 -12.17 -3.85
C LYS A 12 1.90 -12.87 -2.65
N ASN A 13 3.18 -13.24 -2.74
CA ASN A 13 3.92 -13.83 -1.63
C ASN A 13 4.09 -12.82 -0.49
N ILE A 14 4.34 -11.55 -0.82
CA ILE A 14 4.45 -10.47 0.17
C ILE A 14 3.07 -10.21 0.79
N VAL A 15 2.03 -10.07 -0.04
CA VAL A 15 0.65 -9.86 0.41
C VAL A 15 0.17 -10.98 1.33
N HIS A 16 0.57 -12.24 1.09
CA HIS A 16 0.24 -13.37 1.96
C HIS A 16 0.82 -13.22 3.38
N GLY A 17 2.00 -12.62 3.51
CA GLY A 17 2.63 -12.32 4.80
C GLY A 17 2.04 -11.09 5.52
N MET A 18 1.27 -10.26 4.80
CA MET A 18 0.64 -9.04 5.35
C MET A 18 -0.67 -9.35 6.09
N THR A 19 -0.59 -10.19 7.12
CA THR A 19 -1.72 -10.46 8.01
C THR A 19 -1.96 -9.29 8.96
N ASN A 20 -3.17 -9.19 9.52
CA ASN A 20 -3.49 -8.17 10.54
C ASN A 20 -2.51 -8.23 11.71
N GLU A 21 -2.18 -9.43 12.19
CA GLU A 21 -1.22 -9.62 13.28
C GLU A 21 0.17 -9.09 12.92
N HIS A 22 0.63 -9.30 11.69
CA HIS A 22 1.91 -8.78 11.22
C HIS A 22 1.90 -7.25 11.15
N ILE A 23 0.81 -6.66 10.65
CA ILE A 23 0.62 -5.21 10.55
C ILE A 23 0.59 -4.57 11.95
N GLU A 24 -0.11 -5.18 12.90
CA GLU A 24 -0.20 -4.73 14.29
C GLU A 24 1.12 -4.83 15.03
N LYS A 25 1.89 -5.92 14.81
CA LYS A 25 3.26 -6.07 15.33
C LYS A 25 4.20 -4.96 14.87
N GLN A 26 3.96 -4.37 13.71
CA GLN A 26 4.72 -3.22 13.19
C GLN A 26 4.23 -1.86 13.72
N GLY A 27 3.25 -1.84 14.63
CA GLY A 27 2.70 -0.61 15.22
C GLY A 27 1.68 0.10 14.34
N TYR A 28 1.13 -0.57 13.32
CA TYR A 28 0.06 -0.04 12.49
C TYR A 28 -1.29 -0.70 12.81
N LYS A 29 -2.39 -0.02 12.50
CA LYS A 29 -3.74 -0.60 12.49
C LYS A 29 -4.20 -0.80 11.06
N LEU A 30 -4.64 -2.00 10.68
CA LEU A 30 -5.27 -2.16 9.36
C LEU A 30 -6.58 -1.37 9.30
N ILE A 31 -6.72 -0.54 8.27
CA ILE A 31 -7.93 0.23 7.98
C ILE A 31 -8.72 -0.42 6.85
N GLU A 32 -8.02 -0.74 5.76
CA GLU A 32 -8.65 -1.25 4.53
C GLU A 32 -7.67 -2.09 3.72
N LYS A 33 -8.20 -3.10 3.04
CA LYS A 33 -7.49 -3.84 1.99
C LYS A 33 -8.33 -3.78 0.71
N MET A 34 -7.71 -3.41 -0.39
CA MET A 34 -8.32 -3.34 -1.72
C MET A 34 -7.53 -4.22 -2.68
N ASP A 35 -8.22 -5.15 -3.33
CA ASP A 35 -7.66 -5.83 -4.50
C ASP A 35 -8.05 -5.06 -5.75
N LEU A 36 -7.05 -4.73 -6.57
CA LEU A 36 -7.15 -3.80 -7.70
C LEU A 36 -6.57 -4.46 -8.96
N THR A 37 -6.91 -3.88 -10.11
CA THR A 37 -6.26 -4.16 -11.38
C THR A 37 -5.59 -2.88 -11.85
N ASN A 38 -4.28 -2.93 -12.14
CA ASN A 38 -3.52 -1.77 -12.61
C ASN A 38 -3.90 -1.40 -14.05
N ALA A 39 -3.36 -0.28 -14.56
CA ALA A 39 -3.70 0.26 -15.88
C ALA A 39 -3.37 -0.69 -17.06
N ILE A 40 -2.51 -1.69 -16.84
CA ILE A 40 -2.10 -2.70 -17.83
C ILE A 40 -2.76 -4.06 -17.62
N GLY A 41 -3.76 -4.16 -16.74
CA GLY A 41 -4.53 -5.39 -16.54
C GLY A 41 -3.92 -6.39 -15.55
N GLN A 42 -2.86 -6.02 -14.84
CA GLN A 42 -2.22 -6.89 -13.85
C GLN A 42 -2.84 -6.71 -12.47
N ALA A 43 -2.80 -7.78 -11.67
CA ALA A 43 -3.27 -7.75 -10.30
C ALA A 43 -2.40 -6.83 -9.43
N ALA A 44 -3.06 -6.12 -8.53
CA ALA A 44 -2.42 -5.34 -7.49
C ALA A 44 -3.23 -5.44 -6.19
N THR A 45 -2.57 -5.24 -5.06
CA THR A 45 -3.23 -5.15 -3.76
C THR A 45 -2.77 -3.88 -3.06
N CYS A 46 -3.71 -3.14 -2.50
CA CYS A 46 -3.46 -1.95 -1.70
C CYS A 46 -3.91 -2.20 -0.26
N PHE A 47 -3.06 -1.86 0.71
CA PHE A 47 -3.43 -1.78 2.11
C PHE A 47 -3.42 -0.33 2.56
N VAL A 48 -4.46 0.10 3.27
CA VAL A 48 -4.45 1.33 4.05
C VAL A 48 -4.26 0.95 5.50
N VAL A 49 -3.21 1.47 6.13
CA VAL A 49 -2.95 1.25 7.55
C VAL A 49 -2.83 2.58 8.27
N GLY A 50 -3.29 2.66 9.51
CA GLY A 50 -3.24 3.85 10.34
C GLY A 50 -2.12 3.79 11.37
N PHE A 51 -1.53 4.93 11.69
CA PHE A 51 -0.59 5.10 12.80
C PHE A 51 -0.65 6.53 13.33
N LYS A 52 -0.10 6.74 14.53
CA LYS A 52 0.06 8.07 15.13
C LYS A 52 1.53 8.47 15.14
N SER A 53 1.79 9.75 14.92
CA SER A 53 3.11 10.35 15.11
C SER A 53 2.92 11.68 15.84
N GLY A 54 3.31 11.71 17.11
CA GLY A 54 2.88 12.77 18.03
C GLY A 54 1.34 12.78 18.16
N ASP A 55 0.76 13.97 18.03
CA ASP A 55 -0.69 14.18 18.13
C ASP A 55 -1.44 14.02 16.79
N ILE A 56 -0.73 13.73 15.69
CA ILE A 56 -1.32 13.66 14.36
C ILE A 56 -1.56 12.20 13.96
N GLU A 57 -2.76 11.93 13.45
CA GLU A 57 -3.12 10.65 12.83
C GLU A 57 -2.71 10.62 11.35
N TYR A 58 -1.94 9.60 10.99
CA TYR A 58 -1.51 9.34 9.63
C TYR A 58 -2.11 8.04 9.11
N GLU A 59 -2.32 7.98 7.81
CA GLU A 59 -2.54 6.74 7.09
C GLU A 59 -1.37 6.49 6.15
N ARG A 60 -1.00 5.23 5.98
CA ARG A 60 -0.07 4.74 4.97
C ARG A 60 -0.84 3.89 3.97
N LEU A 61 -0.70 4.25 2.69
CA LEU A 61 -1.09 3.42 1.57
C LEU A 61 0.12 2.57 1.16
N MET A 62 -0.06 1.25 1.17
CA MET A 62 0.93 0.26 0.72
C MET A 62 0.38 -0.42 -0.54
N TYR A 63 0.92 -0.06 -1.70
CA TYR A 63 0.54 -0.64 -2.99
C TYR A 63 1.54 -1.71 -3.40
N PHE A 64 1.02 -2.87 -3.82
CA PHE A 64 1.80 -4.02 -4.25
C PHE A 64 1.34 -4.48 -5.64
N THR A 65 2.27 -4.67 -6.56
CA THR A 65 2.00 -5.29 -7.87
C THR A 65 3.26 -5.99 -8.40
N GLY A 66 3.16 -6.63 -9.56
CA GLY A 66 4.29 -7.26 -10.25
C GLY A 66 4.49 -8.74 -9.95
N GLU A 67 4.62 -9.55 -11.00
CA GLU A 67 4.63 -11.02 -10.89
C GLU A 67 6.03 -11.64 -10.77
N THR A 68 7.01 -11.09 -11.48
CA THR A 68 8.41 -11.55 -11.48
C THR A 68 9.32 -10.64 -10.66
N LYS A 69 8.94 -9.36 -10.54
CA LYS A 69 9.56 -8.35 -9.70
C LYS A 69 8.43 -7.68 -8.92
N ALA A 70 8.40 -7.87 -7.61
CA ALA A 70 7.41 -7.21 -6.78
C ALA A 70 7.76 -5.72 -6.67
N ILE A 71 6.77 -4.88 -6.92
CA ILE A 71 6.83 -3.44 -6.73
C ILE A 71 6.00 -3.14 -5.50
N TRP A 72 6.62 -2.49 -4.53
CA TRP A 72 6.00 -2.06 -3.29
C TRP A 72 6.16 -0.55 -3.13
N ILE A 73 5.05 0.17 -3.16
CA ILE A 73 5.03 1.62 -3.01
C ILE A 73 4.34 2.00 -1.71
N ASN A 74 5.03 2.77 -0.87
CA ASN A 74 4.51 3.32 0.38
C ASN A 74 4.29 4.83 0.26
N THR A 75 3.10 5.29 0.65
CA THR A 75 2.82 6.73 0.79
C THR A 75 2.09 7.01 2.09
N ASN A 76 2.62 7.93 2.88
CA ASN A 76 1.98 8.41 4.10
C ASN A 76 1.27 9.73 3.82
N TYR A 77 0.11 9.93 4.44
CA TYR A 77 -0.61 11.22 4.42
C TYR A 77 -1.35 11.45 5.74
N PRO A 78 -1.56 12.71 6.16
CA PRO A 78 -2.42 13.02 7.29
C PRO A 78 -3.84 12.53 7.03
N LYS A 79 -4.47 11.86 8.00
CA LYS A 79 -5.80 11.29 7.86
C LYS A 79 -6.85 12.32 7.44
N GLU A 80 -6.72 13.57 7.89
CA GLU A 80 -7.61 14.68 7.55
C GLU A 80 -7.62 14.98 6.04
N MET A 81 -6.51 14.72 5.34
CA MET A 81 -6.37 14.96 3.90
C MET A 81 -6.83 13.77 3.04
N LYS A 82 -7.32 12.68 3.64
CA LYS A 82 -7.68 11.44 2.92
C LYS A 82 -8.60 11.68 1.73
N LYS A 83 -9.66 12.47 1.91
CA LYS A 83 -10.65 12.75 0.84
C LYS A 83 -10.02 13.45 -0.38
N LEU A 84 -8.99 14.27 -0.15
CA LEU A 84 -8.29 14.98 -1.21
C LEU A 84 -7.21 14.11 -1.85
N LEU A 85 -6.37 13.46 -1.03
CA LEU A 85 -5.16 12.80 -1.49
C LEU A 85 -5.40 11.37 -1.96
N LEU A 86 -6.28 10.61 -1.33
CA LEU A 86 -6.42 9.18 -1.62
C LEU A 86 -6.82 8.89 -3.07
N PRO A 87 -7.82 9.57 -3.68
CA PRO A 87 -8.19 9.31 -5.07
C PRO A 87 -7.04 9.60 -6.04
N ALA A 88 -6.33 10.71 -5.84
CA ALA A 88 -5.19 11.11 -6.67
C ALA A 88 -4.01 10.13 -6.51
N LEU A 89 -3.75 9.66 -5.29
CA LEU A 89 -2.71 8.68 -5.01
C LEU A 89 -3.03 7.33 -5.65
N ILE A 90 -4.25 6.81 -5.50
CA ILE A 90 -4.66 5.54 -6.14
C ILE A 90 -4.52 5.66 -7.66
N ALA A 91 -5.04 6.73 -8.26
CA ALA A 91 -4.92 6.94 -9.71
C ALA A 91 -3.46 6.96 -10.18
N SER A 92 -2.57 7.58 -9.41
CA SER A 92 -1.13 7.62 -9.71
C SER A 92 -0.45 6.26 -9.54
N LEU A 93 -0.88 5.45 -8.57
CA LEU A 93 -0.28 4.14 -8.29
C LEU A 93 -0.66 3.09 -9.32
N LEU A 94 -1.85 3.19 -9.91
CA LEU A 94 -2.31 2.26 -10.96
C LEU A 94 -1.47 2.34 -12.25
N THR A 95 -0.65 3.37 -12.42
CA THR A 95 0.26 3.51 -13.57
C THR A 95 1.67 2.99 -13.31
N ALA A 96 1.97 2.55 -12.08
CA ALA A 96 3.27 1.97 -11.72
C ALA A 96 3.50 0.62 -12.40
N GLN A 97 4.71 0.41 -12.92
CA GLN A 97 5.12 -0.72 -13.76
C GLN A 97 6.55 -1.16 -13.44
#